data_AF-W1X883-F1
#
_entry.id   AF-W1X883-F1
#
_cell.length_a   1.000
_cell.length_b   1.000
_cell.length_c   1.000
_cell.angle_alpha   90.00
_cell.angle_beta   90.00
_cell.angle_gamma   90.00
#
_symmetry.space_group_name_H-M   'P 1'
#
loop_
_entity.id
_entity.type
_entity.pdbx_description
1 polymer ?
#
loop_
_entity_poly.entity_id
_entity_poly.type
_entity_poly.pdbx_seq_one_letter_code
_entity_poly.pdbx_strand_id
1 'polypeptide(L)' 'NSALLGLQPEDWLDMAEPVNIPGTSYQYKNWRRKLSATLESMFADDGVNKLLKDLDRRRRAAAKKK' A
#
# COMPACT_ATOMS: atom_id res chain seq x y z
N ASN A 1 18.43 6.41 -7.52
CA ASN A 1 17.17 6.94 -8.10
C ASN A 1 16.46 5.81 -8.84
N SER A 2 15.72 4.96 -8.12
CA SER A 2 15.04 3.78 -8.66
C SER A 2 14.08 4.14 -9.79
N ALA A 3 14.02 3.30 -10.82
CA ALA A 3 13.14 3.52 -11.98
C ALA A 3 11.67 3.20 -11.66
N LEU A 4 11.43 2.21 -10.79
CA LEU A 4 10.10 1.77 -10.38
C LEU A 4 9.89 1.98 -8.87
N LEU A 5 8.64 2.17 -8.49
CA LEU A 5 8.17 2.25 -7.11
C LEU A 5 6.94 1.33 -6.98
N GLY A 6 7.00 0.36 -6.07
CA GLY A 6 5.84 -0.44 -5.65
C GLY A 6 5.38 0.01 -4.27
N LEU A 7 4.07 0.08 -4.06
CA LEU A 7 3.45 0.44 -2.78
C LEU A 7 2.32 -0.55 -2.48
N GLN A 8 2.19 -0.93 -1.21
CA GLN A 8 1.17 -1.87 -0.78
C GLN A 8 -0.07 -1.13 -0.26
N PRO A 9 -1.29 -1.56 -0.61
CA PRO A 9 -2.51 -0.95 -0.09
C PRO A 9 -2.66 -1.06 1.43
N GLU A 10 -2.00 -2.04 2.06
CA GLU A 10 -1.86 -2.13 3.52
C GLU A 10 -1.36 -0.81 4.15
N ASP A 11 -0.39 -0.15 3.51
CA ASP A 11 0.21 1.08 4.02
C ASP A 11 -0.70 2.31 3.83
N TRP A 12 -1.58 2.27 2.83
CA TRP A 12 -2.55 3.35 2.60
C TRP A 12 -3.67 3.30 3.64
N LEU A 13 -3.99 2.10 4.10
CA LEU A 13 -5.07 1.78 5.02
C LEU A 13 -4.59 1.63 6.48
N ASP A 14 -3.33 1.97 6.76
CA ASP A 14 -2.70 1.92 8.09
C ASP A 14 -2.88 0.56 8.80
N MET A 15 -2.62 -0.53 8.07
CA MET A 15 -2.84 -1.88 8.57
C MET A 15 -1.62 -2.44 9.31
N ALA A 16 -1.79 -2.78 10.59
CA ALA A 16 -0.71 -3.30 11.43
C ALA A 16 -0.39 -4.79 11.20
N GLU A 17 -1.40 -5.60 10.86
CA GLU A 17 -1.25 -7.06 10.84
C GLU A 17 -0.63 -7.60 9.54
N PRO A 18 0.37 -8.49 9.60
CA PRO A 18 1.03 -9.02 8.42
C PRO A 18 0.14 -10.03 7.66
N VAL A 19 0.33 -10.11 6.34
CA VAL A 19 -0.32 -11.15 5.51
C VAL A 19 0.37 -12.52 5.66
N ASN A 20 1.66 -12.52 6.00
CA ASN A 20 2.48 -13.72 6.11
C ASN A 20 3.59 -13.54 7.16
N ILE A 21 3.83 -14.59 7.95
CA ILE A 21 4.98 -14.69 8.86
C ILE A 21 5.86 -15.87 8.40
N PRO A 22 7.04 -15.62 7.81
CA PRO A 22 7.94 -16.69 7.36
C PRO A 22 8.29 -17.69 8.47
N GLY A 23 8.39 -18.98 8.11
CA GLY A 23 8.71 -20.04 9.06
C GLY A 23 7.53 -20.54 9.90
N THR A 24 6.29 -20.11 9.59
CA THR A 24 5.08 -20.60 10.26
C THR A 24 4.19 -21.42 9.31
N SER A 25 3.46 -22.38 9.86
CA SER A 25 2.47 -23.18 9.15
C SER A 25 1.07 -22.96 9.75
N TYR A 26 0.81 -23.49 10.95
CA TYR A 26 -0.49 -23.37 11.64
C TYR A 26 -0.52 -22.30 12.73
N GLN A 27 0.64 -21.74 13.10
CA GLN A 27 0.77 -20.75 14.18
C GLN A 27 0.11 -19.41 13.83
N TYR A 28 0.07 -19.07 12.54
CA TYR A 28 -0.57 -17.85 12.05
C TYR A 28 -1.46 -18.16 10.85
N LYS A 29 -2.51 -17.37 10.66
CA LYS A 29 -3.43 -17.51 9.51
C LYS A 29 -2.81 -16.85 8.26
N ASN A 30 -1.68 -17.39 7.82
CA ASN A 30 -0.98 -16.91 6.62
C ASN A 30 -1.92 -16.91 5.41
N TRP A 31 -1.74 -15.92 4.53
CA TRP A 31 -2.42 -15.80 3.23
C TRP A 31 -3.95 -15.66 3.33
N ARG A 32 -4.47 -15.26 4.49
CA ARG A 32 -5.91 -15.15 4.76
C ARG A 32 -6.36 -13.76 5.18
N ARG A 33 -5.44 -12.90 5.61
CA ARG A 33 -5.76 -11.53 6.01
C ARG A 33 -6.24 -10.76 4.79
N LYS A 34 -7.47 -10.23 4.84
CA LYS A 34 -8.03 -9.30 3.85
C LYS A 34 -7.62 -7.86 4.19
N LEU A 35 -7.71 -6.96 3.21
CA LEU A 35 -7.66 -5.51 3.47
C LEU A 35 -8.82 -5.07 4.37
N SER A 36 -8.64 -3.98 5.11
CA SER A 36 -9.64 -3.42 6.04
C SER A 36 -10.78 -2.68 5.34
N ALA A 37 -10.65 -2.37 4.05
CA ALA A 37 -11.64 -1.64 3.26
C ALA A 37 -11.85 -2.30 1.89
N THR A 38 -13.02 -2.05 1.29
CA THR A 38 -13.29 -2.42 -0.11
C THR A 38 -12.58 -1.44 -1.07
N LEU A 39 -12.50 -1.81 -2.35
CA LEU A 39 -11.94 -0.95 -3.38
C LEU A 39 -12.74 0.35 -3.51
N GLU A 40 -14.07 0.26 -3.51
CA GLU A 40 -14.98 1.40 -3.61
C GLU A 40 -14.77 2.36 -2.44
N SER A 41 -14.69 1.82 -1.22
CA SER A 41 -14.49 2.64 -0.03
C SER A 41 -13.11 3.31 -0.01
N MET A 42 -12.02 2.59 -0.32
CA MET A 42 -10.69 3.17 -0.24
C MET A 42 -10.44 4.22 -1.33
N PHE A 43 -11.05 4.07 -2.51
CA PHE A 43 -10.93 5.07 -3.58
C PHE A 43 -11.94 6.22 -3.45
N ALA A 44 -12.95 6.09 -2.60
CA ALA A 44 -13.79 7.21 -2.17
C ALA A 44 -13.20 7.98 -0.97
N ASP A 45 -12.17 7.46 -0.30
CA ASP A 45 -11.54 8.11 0.84
C ASP A 45 -10.62 9.28 0.43
N ASP A 46 -10.83 10.44 1.04
CA ASP A 46 -10.06 11.66 0.77
C ASP A 46 -8.59 11.54 1.18
N GLY A 47 -8.30 10.80 2.25
CA GLY A 47 -6.94 10.58 2.76
C GLY A 47 -6.12 9.77 1.76
N VAL A 48 -6.64 8.62 1.33
CA VAL A 48 -6.02 7.75 0.31
C VAL A 48 -5.79 8.52 -0.99
N ASN A 49 -6.80 9.26 -1.48
CA ASN A 49 -6.65 10.04 -2.70
C ASN A 49 -5.59 11.15 -2.60
N LYS A 50 -5.52 11.87 -1.47
CA LYS A 50 -4.49 12.89 -1.23
C LYS A 50 -3.09 12.28 -1.16
N LEU A 51 -2.95 11.14 -0.48
CA LEU A 51 -1.70 10.39 -0.37
C LEU A 51 -1.17 9.98 -1.75
N LEU A 52 -1.99 9.29 -2.54
CA LEU A 52 -1.60 8.81 -3.88
C LEU A 52 -1.28 9.98 -4.83
N LYS A 53 -2.04 11.07 -4.77
CA LYS A 53 -1.79 12.28 -5.56
C LYS A 53 -0.45 12.94 -5.20
N ASP A 54 -0.07 12.98 -3.92
CA ASP A 54 1.23 13.50 -3.51
C ASP A 54 2.38 12.61 -4.02
N LEU A 55 2.24 11.29 -3.89
CA LEU A 55 3.24 10.32 -4.31
C LEU A 55 3.49 10.36 -5.83
N ASP A 56 2.44 10.41 -6.66
CA ASP A 56 2.57 10.56 -8.12
C ASP A 56 3.30 11.86 -8.48
N ARG A 57 2.92 12.99 -7.86
CA ARG A 57 3.59 14.28 -8.05
C ARG A 57 5.09 14.20 -7.75
N ARG A 58 5.48 13.59 -6.63
CA ARG A 58 6.89 13.41 -6.26
C ARG A 58 7.63 12.52 -7.25
N ARG A 59 7.00 11.44 -7.69
CA ARG A 59 7.60 10.52 -8.68
C ARG A 59 7.87 11.20 -10.00
N ARG A 60 6.92 11.98 -10.52
CA ARG A 60 7.10 12.77 -11.76
C ARG A 60 8.18 13.84 -11.61
N ALA A 61 8.22 14.55 -10.48
CA ALA A 61 9.25 15.55 -10.23
C ALA A 61 10.66 14.92 -10.22
N ALA A 62 10.81 13.74 -9.61
CA ALA A 62 12.07 13.01 -9.60
C ALA A 62 12.47 12.43 -10.97
N ALA A 63 11.50 12.14 -11.84
CA ALA A 63 11.75 11.71 -13.22
C ALA A 63 12.19 12.88 -14.12
N LYS A 64 11.63 14.08 -13.93
CA LYS A 64 11.99 15.30 -14.68
C LYS A 64 13.37 15.88 -14.32
N LYS A 65 13.90 15.54 -13.15
CA LYS A 65 15.24 15.96 -12.68
C LYS A 65 16.35 15.04 -13.18
N LYS A 66 16.02 13.97 -13.89
CA LYS A 66 16.96 13.15 -14.66
C LYS A 66 17.07 13.71 -16.06
#